data_AF-A0A0P9DCR2-F1
#
_entry.id   AF-A0A0P9DCR2-F1
#
_cell.length_a   1.000
_cell.length_b   1.000
_cell.length_c   1.000
_cell.angle_alpha   90.00
_cell.angle_beta   90.00
_cell.angle_gamma   90.00
#
_symmetry.space_group_name_H-M   'P 1'
#
loop_
_entity.id
_entity.type
_entity.pdbx_description
1 polymer ?
#
loop_
_entity_poly.entity_id
_entity_poly.type
_entity_poly.pdbx_seq_one_letter_code
_entity_poly.pdbx_strand_id
1 'polypeptide(L)'
;MAAPATRSTSAPPGIIAPADPELSTDTVNVAVSRPILLRIKRYALILQEQGGPGTQRSVAERMLNAYLDSASPPIDLPRTELVVQAPSGTIALGRALVLRLKRYTLDLEEQLGRTVAMREVADAIFNAALKEAGIPAGPEQPQPGP
;
A
#
# COMPACT_ATOMS: atom_id res chain seq x y z
N MET A 1 -54.54 31.84 -29.95
CA MET A 1 -53.78 31.00 -30.91
C MET A 1 -52.29 31.23 -30.62
N ALA A 2 -51.61 30.27 -29.97
CA ALA A 2 -50.75 29.21 -30.56
C ALA A 2 -49.38 29.77 -31.01
N ALA A 3 -48.18 29.22 -30.78
CA ALA A 3 -47.60 28.11 -29.99
C ALA A 3 -46.03 28.32 -30.04
N PRO A 4 -45.16 27.46 -29.46
CA PRO A 4 -43.89 27.84 -28.80
C PRO A 4 -42.56 27.47 -29.54
N ALA A 5 -41.44 27.68 -28.82
CA ALA A 5 -40.11 27.02 -28.83
C ALA A 5 -38.98 27.59 -29.72
N THR A 6 -37.81 27.90 -29.11
CA THR A 6 -36.60 27.05 -29.22
C THR A 6 -35.42 27.56 -28.39
N ARG A 7 -34.77 26.57 -27.78
CA ARG A 7 -33.53 26.54 -26.99
C ARG A 7 -32.31 26.85 -27.87
N SER A 8 -31.31 27.53 -27.32
CA SER A 8 -29.90 27.31 -27.68
C SER A 8 -28.98 27.85 -26.57
N THR A 9 -28.79 27.03 -25.55
CA THR A 9 -27.56 27.04 -24.74
C THR A 9 -26.41 26.67 -25.68
N SER A 10 -25.58 27.63 -26.04
CA SER A 10 -24.31 27.37 -26.72
C SER A 10 -23.21 27.44 -25.66
N ALA A 11 -23.02 26.34 -24.93
CA ALA A 11 -21.74 26.08 -24.28
C ALA A 11 -20.84 25.41 -25.33
N PRO A 12 -19.61 25.89 -25.57
CA PRO A 12 -18.70 25.21 -26.46
C PRO A 12 -18.36 23.82 -25.91
N PRO A 13 -18.09 22.82 -26.77
CA PRO A 13 -17.61 21.50 -26.34
C PRO A 13 -16.17 21.63 -25.87
N GLY A 14 -16.00 22.13 -24.65
CA GLY A 14 -14.72 22.10 -23.95
C GLY A 14 -14.45 20.66 -23.55
N ILE A 15 -13.74 19.95 -24.42
CA ILE A 15 -12.77 18.88 -24.14
C ILE A 15 -13.02 18.24 -22.77
N ILE A 16 -13.60 17.04 -22.77
CA ILE A 16 -13.42 16.12 -21.65
C ILE A 16 -11.91 15.95 -21.54
N ALA A 17 -11.28 16.67 -20.61
CA ALA A 17 -9.92 16.37 -20.22
C ALA A 17 -9.93 14.86 -19.97
N PRO A 18 -8.97 14.07 -20.52
CA PRO A 18 -8.84 12.69 -20.09
C PRO A 18 -8.84 12.76 -18.58
N ALA A 19 -9.81 12.09 -17.95
CA ALA A 19 -9.87 12.00 -16.51
C ALA A 19 -8.48 11.55 -16.11
N ASP A 20 -7.71 12.49 -15.58
CA ASP A 20 -6.40 12.18 -15.07
C ASP A 20 -6.68 11.04 -14.09
N PRO A 21 -6.00 9.88 -14.18
CA PRO A 21 -6.11 8.86 -13.16
C PRO A 21 -5.48 9.35 -11.84
N GLU A 22 -5.56 10.65 -11.54
CA GLU A 22 -5.34 11.28 -10.27
C GLU A 22 -6.21 10.58 -9.25
N LEU A 23 -5.53 9.77 -8.45
CA LEU A 23 -5.79 9.63 -7.03
C LEU A 23 -7.23 9.22 -6.75
N SER A 24 -7.52 7.92 -6.88
CA SER A 24 -8.64 7.33 -6.14
C SER A 24 -8.62 7.87 -4.70
N THR A 25 -9.57 8.76 -4.42
CA THR A 25 -9.94 9.26 -3.08
C THR A 25 -10.55 8.14 -2.24
N ASP A 26 -10.92 7.02 -2.89
CA ASP A 26 -11.30 5.77 -2.25
C ASP A 26 -10.05 5.06 -1.69
N THR A 27 -9.61 5.54 -0.52
CA THR A 27 -8.57 4.89 0.28
C THR A 27 -9.18 4.08 1.42
N VAL A 28 -8.57 2.94 1.70
CA VAL A 28 -8.92 2.05 2.82
C VAL A 28 -7.73 1.96 3.77
N ASN A 29 -8.01 2.04 5.07
CA ASN A 29 -7.00 1.86 6.11
C ASN A 29 -6.68 0.37 6.27
N VAL A 30 -5.41 0.02 6.10
CA VAL A 30 -4.89 -1.33 6.38
C VAL A 30 -4.04 -1.28 7.63
N ALA A 31 -4.28 -2.23 8.54
CA ALA A 31 -3.48 -2.38 9.73
C ALA A 31 -2.11 -2.97 9.40
N VAL A 32 -1.06 -2.37 9.95
CA VAL A 32 0.33 -2.83 9.82
C VAL A 32 1.02 -2.74 11.19
N SER A 33 2.04 -3.56 11.40
CA SER A 33 2.82 -3.49 12.62
C SER A 33 3.57 -2.17 12.73
N ARG A 34 3.63 -1.61 13.95
CA ARG A 34 4.30 -0.32 14.19
C ARG A 34 5.76 -0.27 13.71
N PRO A 35 6.59 -1.33 13.86
CA PRO A 35 7.94 -1.37 13.27
C PRO A 35 7.95 -1.20 11.75
N ILE A 36 7.01 -1.84 11.04
CA ILE A 36 6.88 -1.72 9.58
C ILE A 36 6.48 -0.29 9.21
N LEU A 37 5.49 0.27 9.89
CA LEU A 37 5.04 1.65 9.64
C LEU A 37 6.18 2.66 9.83
N LEU A 38 7.00 2.51 10.88
CA LEU A 38 8.15 3.38 11.12
C LEU A 38 9.21 3.27 10.03
N ARG A 39 9.48 2.05 9.52
CA ARG A 39 10.42 1.83 8.42
C ARG A 39 9.91 2.39 7.10
N ILE A 40 8.62 2.23 6.79
CA ILE A 40 7.98 2.86 5.62
C ILE A 40 8.12 4.38 5.72
N LYS A 41 7.84 4.96 6.89
CA LYS A 41 8.00 6.40 7.13
C LYS A 41 9.45 6.87 6.91
N ARG A 42 10.44 6.13 7.41
CA ARG A 42 11.86 6.44 7.18
C ARG A 42 12.20 6.37 5.70
N TYR A 43 11.73 5.35 4.99
CA TYR A 43 12.02 5.20 3.57
C TYR A 43 11.36 6.30 2.72
N ALA A 44 10.13 6.70 3.05
CA ALA A 44 9.45 7.83 2.42
C ALA A 44 10.23 9.15 2.58
N LEU A 45 10.82 9.39 3.74
CA LEU A 45 11.69 10.56 3.96
C LEU A 45 12.94 10.50 3.08
N ILE A 46 13.64 9.36 3.05
CA ILE A 46 14.84 9.17 2.20
C ILE A 46 14.51 9.41 0.72
N LEU A 47 13.37 8.89 0.24
CA LEU A 47 12.94 9.12 -1.14
C LEU A 47 12.57 10.58 -1.39
N GLN A 48 11.94 11.26 -0.43
CA GLN A 48 11.63 12.68 -0.53
C GLN A 48 12.90 13.53 -0.68
N GLU A 49 13.94 13.21 0.09
CA GLU A 49 15.26 13.88 0.01
C GLU A 49 15.95 13.67 -1.36
N GLN A 50 15.68 12.54 -2.03
CA GLN A 50 16.18 12.22 -3.36
C GLN A 50 15.29 12.71 -4.52
N GLY A 51 14.22 13.46 -4.23
CA GLY A 51 13.26 13.94 -5.24
C GLY A 51 12.27 12.89 -5.75
N GLY A 52 12.15 11.76 -5.06
CA GLY A 52 11.19 10.69 -5.33
C GLY A 52 9.84 10.86 -4.63
N PRO A 53 8.90 9.90 -4.79
CA PRO A 53 7.60 9.96 -4.15
C PRO A 53 7.73 9.86 -2.62
N GLY A 54 7.47 10.99 -1.94
CA GLY A 54 7.81 11.19 -0.52
C GLY A 54 6.72 10.87 0.50
N THR A 55 5.57 10.30 0.10
CA THR A 55 4.50 9.98 1.05
C THR A 55 4.53 8.51 1.46
N GLN A 56 4.16 8.22 2.70
CA GLN A 56 4.03 6.85 3.20
C GLN A 56 3.10 6.01 2.31
N ARG A 57 1.99 6.59 1.87
CA ARG A 57 1.04 5.97 0.94
C ARG A 57 1.72 5.58 -0.36
N SER A 58 2.36 6.53 -1.06
CA SER A 58 2.97 6.27 -2.37
C SER A 58 4.07 5.20 -2.28
N VAL A 59 4.85 5.20 -1.21
CA VAL A 59 5.87 4.18 -0.95
C VAL A 59 5.25 2.82 -0.71
N ALA A 60 4.25 2.73 0.15
CA ALA A 60 3.59 1.47 0.47
C ALA A 60 2.82 0.90 -0.72
N GLU A 61 2.12 1.74 -1.48
CA GLU A 61 1.44 1.34 -2.70
C GLU A 61 2.44 0.85 -3.75
N ARG A 62 3.59 1.51 -3.91
CA ARG A 62 4.66 1.04 -4.80
C ARG A 62 5.19 -0.32 -4.39
N MET A 63 5.48 -0.52 -3.10
CA MET A 63 5.98 -1.80 -2.58
C MET A 63 4.98 -2.94 -2.80
N LEU A 64 3.71 -2.70 -2.48
CA LEU A 64 2.64 -3.70 -2.66
C LEU A 64 2.40 -4.02 -4.13
N ASN A 65 2.34 -3.02 -5.02
CA ASN A 65 2.20 -3.27 -6.45
C ASN A 65 3.40 -4.05 -6.98
N ALA A 66 4.63 -3.62 -6.67
CA ALA A 66 5.83 -4.33 -7.10
C ALA A 66 5.82 -5.80 -6.69
N TYR A 67 5.38 -6.12 -5.47
CA TYR A 67 5.29 -7.49 -4.99
C TYR A 67 4.14 -8.29 -5.65
N LEU A 68 2.96 -7.69 -5.78
CA LEU A 68 1.76 -8.36 -6.32
C LEU A 68 1.78 -8.51 -7.86
N ASP A 69 2.52 -7.66 -8.55
CA ASP A 69 2.70 -7.70 -10.01
C ASP A 69 3.88 -8.60 -10.42
N SER A 70 4.88 -8.76 -9.54
CA SER A 70 6.02 -9.63 -9.79
C SER A 70 5.68 -11.08 -9.46
N ALA A 71 6.38 -12.03 -10.07
CA ALA A 71 6.46 -13.42 -9.58
C ALA A 71 7.33 -13.47 -8.30
N SER A 72 6.98 -12.64 -7.31
CA SER A 72 7.76 -12.46 -6.10
C SER A 72 7.92 -13.77 -5.34
N PRO A 73 9.05 -13.94 -4.63
CA PRO A 73 9.32 -15.17 -3.88
C PRO A 73 8.24 -15.42 -2.83
N PRO A 74 8.01 -16.69 -2.46
CA PRO A 74 7.01 -17.07 -1.47
C PRO A 74 7.19 -16.27 -0.19
N ILE A 75 6.08 -15.72 0.30
CA ILE A 75 6.08 -14.92 1.51
C ILE A 75 6.40 -15.81 2.72
N ASP A 76 7.39 -15.41 3.52
CA ASP A 76 7.72 -16.11 4.76
C ASP A 76 6.81 -15.62 5.88
N LEU A 77 5.66 -16.27 6.01
CA LEU A 77 4.73 -15.99 7.10
C LEU A 77 5.16 -16.78 8.35
N PRO A 78 5.17 -16.17 9.54
CA PRO A 78 5.48 -16.87 10.78
C PRO A 78 4.57 -18.09 10.93
N ARG A 79 5.18 -19.26 11.18
CA ARG A 79 4.48 -20.55 11.31
C ARG A 79 3.65 -20.64 12.59
N THR A 80 3.99 -19.84 13.59
CA THR A 80 3.25 -19.71 14.85
C THR A 80 2.18 -18.64 14.70
N GLU A 81 0.98 -18.87 15.24
CA GLU A 81 -0.01 -17.81 15.47
C GLU A 81 0.67 -16.70 16.28
N LEU A 82 1.06 -15.64 15.60
CA LEU A 82 1.63 -14.48 16.26
C LEU A 82 0.43 -13.78 16.91
N VAL A 83 0.18 -14.14 18.17
CA VAL A 83 -0.80 -13.50 19.04
C VAL A 83 -0.70 -12.00 18.79
N VAL A 84 -1.75 -11.42 18.18
CA VAL A 84 -1.78 -10.06 17.66
C VAL A 84 -1.86 -9.06 18.82
N GLN A 85 -0.85 -9.05 19.69
CA GLN A 85 -0.66 -8.11 20.79
C GLN A 85 0.42 -7.06 20.47
N ALA A 86 1.07 -7.16 19.30
CA ALA A 86 2.04 -6.16 18.89
C ALA A 86 1.34 -4.85 18.48
N PRO A 87 1.83 -3.68 18.94
CA PRO A 87 1.24 -2.39 18.63
C PRO A 87 1.16 -2.21 17.10
N SER A 88 -0.02 -1.79 16.64
CA SER A 88 -0.32 -1.57 15.23
C SER A 88 -0.52 -0.08 14.93
N GLY A 89 -0.35 0.27 13.67
CA GLY A 89 -0.85 1.51 13.10
C GLY A 89 -1.58 1.22 11.80
N THR A 90 -2.06 2.26 11.13
CA THR A 90 -2.76 2.13 9.85
C THR A 90 -2.03 2.89 8.75
N ILE A 91 -2.12 2.36 7.54
CA ILE A 91 -1.71 3.04 6.32
C ILE A 91 -2.89 3.10 5.36
N ALA A 92 -3.13 4.29 4.80
CA ALA A 92 -4.17 4.48 3.80
C ALA A 92 -3.66 4.03 2.43
N LEU A 93 -4.36 3.09 1.81
CA LEU A 93 -4.03 2.52 0.50
C LEU A 93 -5.24 2.62 -0.43
N GLY A 94 -5.02 2.73 -1.74
CA GLY A 94 -6.10 2.66 -2.73
C GLY A 94 -6.92 1.37 -2.60
N ARG A 95 -8.25 1.48 -2.68
CA ARG A 95 -9.16 0.34 -2.51
C ARG A 95 -8.90 -0.82 -3.47
N ALA A 96 -8.56 -0.53 -4.73
CA ALA A 96 -8.21 -1.56 -5.71
C ALA A 96 -7.03 -2.40 -5.23
N LEU A 97 -5.99 -1.75 -4.67
CA LEU A 97 -4.83 -2.44 -4.12
C LEU A 97 -5.19 -3.29 -2.90
N VAL A 98 -6.05 -2.77 -2.02
CA VAL A 98 -6.53 -3.53 -0.87
C VAL A 98 -7.32 -4.76 -1.31
N LEU A 99 -8.17 -4.66 -2.34
CA LEU A 99 -8.89 -5.81 -2.91
C LEU A 99 -7.95 -6.87 -3.48
N ARG A 100 -6.89 -6.44 -4.18
CA ARG A 100 -5.84 -7.36 -4.66
C ARG A 100 -5.13 -8.06 -3.50
N LEU A 101 -4.77 -7.31 -2.46
CA LEU A 101 -4.17 -7.87 -1.24
C LEU A 101 -5.12 -8.87 -0.53
N LYS A 102 -6.43 -8.57 -0.48
CA LYS A 102 -7.42 -9.51 0.07
C LYS A 102 -7.43 -10.81 -0.72
N ARG A 103 -7.48 -10.71 -2.05
CA ARG A 103 -7.52 -11.89 -2.93
C ARG A 103 -6.27 -12.75 -2.72
N TYR A 104 -5.10 -12.12 -2.73
CA TYR A 104 -3.84 -12.80 -2.45
C TYR A 104 -3.79 -13.47 -1.07
N THR A 105 -4.34 -12.81 -0.05
CA THR A 105 -4.45 -13.40 1.30
C THR A 105 -5.32 -14.66 1.29
N LEU A 106 -6.46 -14.64 0.60
CA LEU A 106 -7.35 -15.81 0.47
C LEU A 106 -6.66 -16.96 -0.29
N ASP A 107 -5.97 -16.65 -1.39
CA ASP A 107 -5.22 -17.66 -2.16
C ASP A 107 -4.10 -18.29 -1.29
N LEU A 108 -3.45 -17.51 -0.41
CA LEU A 108 -2.48 -18.03 0.56
C LEU A 108 -3.11 -18.89 1.65
N GLU A 109 -4.27 -18.51 2.18
CA GLU A 109 -5.00 -19.32 3.17
C GLU A 109 -5.34 -20.71 2.62
N GLU A 110 -5.79 -20.76 1.36
CA GLU A 110 -6.09 -22.01 0.65
C GLU A 110 -4.82 -22.87 0.47
N GLN A 111 -3.71 -22.25 0.04
CA GLN A 111 -2.43 -22.95 -0.14
C GLN A 111 -1.82 -23.47 1.16
N LEU A 112 -1.94 -22.70 2.24
CA LEU A 112 -1.37 -23.04 3.55
C LEU A 112 -2.28 -23.94 4.38
N GLY A 113 -3.56 -24.07 4.01
CA GLY A 113 -4.55 -24.84 4.76
C GLY A 113 -4.83 -24.28 6.16
N ARG A 114 -4.61 -22.97 6.37
CA ARG A 114 -4.82 -22.27 7.64
C ARG A 114 -5.29 -20.85 7.41
N THR A 115 -5.91 -20.25 8.43
CA THR A 115 -6.25 -18.83 8.42
C THR A 115 -5.01 -17.95 8.55
N VAL A 116 -4.98 -16.85 7.81
CA VAL A 116 -3.88 -15.88 7.76
C VAL A 116 -4.48 -14.47 7.80
N ALA A 117 -4.03 -13.64 8.74
CA ALA A 117 -4.52 -12.27 8.78
C ALA A 117 -3.88 -11.44 7.65
N MET A 118 -4.69 -10.61 6.99
CA MET A 118 -4.20 -9.68 5.96
C MET A 118 -3.10 -8.74 6.47
N ARG A 119 -3.11 -8.40 7.77
CA ARG A 119 -2.02 -7.67 8.42
C ARG A 119 -0.70 -8.43 8.35
N GLU A 120 -0.72 -9.73 8.60
CA GLU A 120 0.50 -10.57 8.55
C GLU A 120 1.05 -10.62 7.12
N VAL A 121 0.17 -10.77 6.14
CA VAL A 121 0.53 -10.73 4.72
C VAL A 121 1.13 -9.37 4.36
N ALA A 122 0.46 -8.27 4.73
CA ALA A 122 0.96 -6.92 4.49
C ALA A 122 2.33 -6.70 5.14
N ASP A 123 2.47 -7.06 6.42
CA ASP A 123 3.72 -6.91 7.17
C ASP A 123 4.86 -7.70 6.52
N ALA A 124 4.60 -8.94 6.08
CA ALA A 124 5.62 -9.76 5.45
C ALA A 124 6.00 -9.24 4.04
N ILE A 125 5.05 -8.73 3.25
CA ILE A 125 5.34 -8.07 1.96
C ILE A 125 6.20 -6.82 2.20
N PHE A 126 5.78 -5.95 3.11
CA PHE A 126 6.53 -4.73 3.42
C PHE A 126 7.91 -5.05 4.00
N ASN A 127 8.03 -6.07 4.85
CA ASN A 127 9.30 -6.48 5.41
C ASN A 127 10.27 -6.95 4.32
N ALA A 128 9.80 -7.74 3.35
CA ALA A 128 10.57 -8.18 2.19
C ALA A 128 11.02 -6.98 1.34
N ALA A 129 10.07 -6.11 0.96
CA ALA A 129 10.36 -4.94 0.14
C ALA A 129 11.31 -3.94 0.82
N LEU A 130 11.15 -3.71 2.13
CA LEU A 130 12.04 -2.85 2.92
C LEU A 130 13.44 -3.46 3.05
N LYS A 131 13.55 -4.78 3.13
CA LYS A 131 14.85 -5.48 3.15
C LYS A 131 15.57 -5.34 1.80
N GLU A 132 14.86 -5.51 0.69
CA GLU A 132 15.40 -5.29 -0.66
C GLU A 132 15.83 -3.83 -0.87
N ALA A 133 15.08 -2.87 -0.33
CA ALA A 133 15.43 -1.45 -0.35
C ALA A 133 16.58 -1.07 0.62
N GLY A 134 17.17 -2.04 1.34
CA GLY A 134 18.25 -1.80 2.29
C GLY A 134 17.83 -1.04 3.55
N ILE A 135 16.53 -1.01 3.87
CA ILE A 135 16.00 -0.32 5.05
C ILE A 135 15.99 -1.30 6.23
N PRO A 136 16.88 -1.15 7.23
CA PRO A 136 17.02 -2.12 8.32
C PRO A 136 15.75 -2.20 9.19
N ALA A 137 15.55 -3.34 9.85
CA ALA A 137 14.46 -3.55 10.81
C ALA A 137 14.56 -2.62 12.05
N GLY A 138 15.77 -2.06 12.29
CA GLY A 138 16.12 -1.10 13.34
C GLY A 138 16.57 -1.74 14.66
N PRO A 139 17.27 -0.99 15.53
CA PRO A 139 18.56 -0.37 15.26
C PRO A 139 19.69 -1.44 15.24
N GLU A 140 20.69 -1.32 14.37
CA GLU A 140 22.04 -1.64 14.86
C GLU A 140 22.32 -0.54 15.88
N GLN A 141 22.28 -0.86 17.18
CA GLN A 141 22.96 0.00 18.14
C GLN A 141 24.40 0.15 17.63
N PRO A 142 25.00 1.35 17.63
CA PRO A 142 26.45 1.40 17.64
C PRO A 142 26.85 0.60 18.88
N GLN A 143 27.46 -0.58 18.70
CA GLN A 143 28.19 -1.20 19.79
C GLN A 143 29.15 -0.11 20.27
N PRO A 144 29.09 0.33 21.54
CA PRO A 144 30.16 1.17 22.05
C PRO A 144 31.43 0.37 21.82
N GLY A 145 32.37 0.93 21.05
CA GLY A 145 33.67 0.34 20.85
C GLY A 145 34.33 0.07 22.21
N PRO A 146 35.23 -0.94 22.27
CA PRO A 146 35.87 -1.34 23.53
C PRO A 146 36.58 -0.19 24.24
#